data_AF-A0A817SW39-F1
#
_entry.id   AF-A0A817SW39-F1
#
_cell.length_a   1.000
_cell.length_b   1.000
_cell.length_c   1.000
_cell.angle_alpha   90.00
_cell.angle_beta   90.00
_cell.angle_gamma   90.00
#
_symmetry.space_group_name_H-M   'P 1'
#
loop_
_entity.id
_entity.type
_entity.pdbx_description
1 polymer ?
#
loop_
_entity_poly.entity_id
_entity_poly.type
_entity_poly.pdbx_seq_one_letter_code
_entity_poly.pdbx_strand_id
1 'polypeptide(L)'
;MFGKDAGKYCILIITREDDILYEGSTIKEYIERSTKPFKDLVAQCENRYLAMNNRAGKEERDDKVRTLITIVRQMLDNNQTPFYTNEMFIKAEEELRQREEAVLAQVNTEIEAKKQALRDEVTV
;
A
#
# COMPACT_ATOMS: atom_id res chain seq x y z
N MET A 1 4.20 -15.50 -2.24
CA MET A 1 2.88 -14.89 -2.58
C MET A 1 2.23 -14.42 -1.28
N PHE A 2 1.46 -13.32 -1.28
CA PHE A 2 0.95 -12.64 -0.06
C PHE A 2 -0.19 -13.38 0.69
N GLY A 3 -0.39 -14.68 0.51
CA GLY A 3 -1.41 -15.43 1.26
C GLY A 3 -2.88 -15.05 0.94
N LYS A 4 -3.81 -15.78 1.57
CA LYS A 4 -5.25 -15.70 1.29
C LYS A 4 -5.92 -14.41 1.81
N ASP A 5 -5.35 -13.80 2.85
CA ASP A 5 -5.91 -12.61 3.48
C ASP A 5 -5.49 -11.29 2.80
N ALA A 6 -4.55 -11.33 1.84
CA ALA A 6 -4.15 -10.14 1.09
C ALA A 6 -5.33 -9.46 0.38
N GLY A 7 -6.33 -10.23 -0.06
CA GLY A 7 -7.55 -9.70 -0.68
C GLY A 7 -8.26 -8.66 0.20
N LYS A 8 -8.23 -8.79 1.53
CA LYS A 8 -8.80 -7.84 2.50
C LYS A 8 -8.15 -6.45 2.47
N TYR A 9 -6.97 -6.33 1.86
CA TYR A 9 -6.23 -5.08 1.71
C TYR A 9 -6.02 -4.68 0.23
N CYS A 10 -6.73 -5.34 -0.69
CA CYS A 10 -6.66 -5.03 -2.12
C CYS A 10 -7.89 -4.25 -2.61
N ILE A 11 -7.65 -3.37 -3.58
CA ILE A 11 -8.69 -2.65 -4.33
C ILE A 11 -8.46 -2.97 -5.81
N LEU A 12 -9.51 -3.40 -6.51
CA LEU A 12 -9.41 -3.69 -7.94
C LEU A 12 -9.60 -2.41 -8.76
N ILE A 13 -8.56 -2.00 -9.49
CA ILE A 13 -8.63 -0.87 -10.42
C ILE A 13 -8.89 -1.37 -11.83
N ILE A 14 -10.01 -0.93 -12.40
CA ILE A 14 -10.42 -1.28 -13.76
C ILE A 14 -10.17 -0.05 -14.64
N THR A 15 -9.29 -0.20 -15.62
CA THR A 15 -8.94 0.90 -16.54
C THR A 15 -9.83 0.87 -17.78
N ARG A 16 -9.80 1.96 -18.56
CA ARG A 16 -10.65 2.14 -19.75
C ARG A 16 -12.14 2.19 -19.43
N GLU A 17 -12.47 2.96 -18.39
CA GLU A 17 -13.87 3.22 -18.05
C GLU A 17 -14.66 3.84 -19.22
N ASP A 18 -14.00 4.61 -20.08
CA ASP A 18 -14.58 5.18 -21.30
C ASP A 18 -15.16 4.12 -22.24
N ASP A 19 -14.49 2.97 -22.39
CA ASP A 19 -15.00 1.86 -23.21
C ASP A 19 -16.30 1.28 -22.59
N ILE A 20 -16.32 1.12 -21.26
CA ILE A 20 -17.48 0.59 -20.51
C ILE A 20 -18.68 1.53 -20.63
N LEU A 21 -18.44 2.84 -20.53
CA LEU A 21 -19.47 3.87 -20.66
C LEU A 21 -19.96 4.01 -22.11
N TYR A 22 -19.07 3.86 -23.10
CA TYR A 22 -19.43 3.89 -24.52
C TYR A 22 -20.39 2.75 -24.89
N GLU A 23 -20.23 1.57 -24.28
CA GLU A 23 -21.16 0.45 -24.39
C GLU A 23 -22.51 0.68 -23.67
N GLY A 24 -22.71 1.85 -23.03
CA GLY A 24 -23.92 2.18 -22.28
C GLY A 24 -24.05 1.42 -20.96
N SER A 25 -22.92 0.98 -20.39
CA SER A 25 -22.89 0.17 -19.17
C SER A 25 -22.29 0.92 -18.00
N THR A 26 -22.76 0.61 -16.80
CA THR A 26 -22.06 0.93 -15.55
C THR A 26 -20.96 -0.10 -15.27
N ILE A 27 -20.02 0.24 -14.39
CA ILE A 27 -19.00 -0.70 -13.92
C ILE A 27 -19.60 -1.92 -13.20
N LYS A 28 -20.73 -1.73 -12.50
CA LYS A 28 -21.41 -2.81 -11.79
C LYS A 28 -21.97 -3.84 -12.78
N GLU A 29 -22.68 -3.37 -13.80
CA GLU A 29 -23.20 -4.22 -14.87
C GLU A 29 -22.08 -4.91 -15.65
N TYR A 30 -20.95 -4.23 -15.85
CA TYR A 30 -19.73 -4.82 -16.43
C TYR A 30 -19.23 -6.01 -15.60
N ILE A 31 -19.13 -5.86 -14.28
CA ILE A 31 -18.73 -6.94 -13.39
C ILE A 31 -19.74 -8.10 -13.42
N GLU A 32 -21.04 -7.80 -13.40
CA GLU A 32 -22.11 -8.81 -13.39
C GLU A 32 -22.07 -9.69 -14.66
N ARG A 33 -21.87 -9.08 -15.84
CA ARG A 33 -21.72 -9.80 -17.13
C ARG A 33 -20.37 -10.49 -17.31
N SER A 34 -19.39 -10.19 -16.47
CA SER A 34 -18.03 -10.73 -16.58
C SER A 34 -17.95 -12.21 -16.24
N THR A 35 -16.82 -12.82 -16.60
CA THR A 35 -16.53 -14.23 -16.34
C THR A 35 -16.52 -14.53 -14.84
N LYS A 36 -16.82 -15.78 -14.47
CA LYS A 36 -16.79 -16.23 -13.07
C LYS A 36 -15.45 -15.95 -12.38
N PRO A 37 -14.27 -16.21 -12.98
CA PRO A 37 -12.99 -15.88 -12.35
C PRO A 37 -12.83 -14.40 -12.02
N PHE A 38 -13.33 -13.50 -12.88
CA PHE A 38 -13.27 -12.07 -12.61
C PHE A 38 -14.18 -11.66 -11.44
N LYS A 39 -15.40 -12.22 -11.38
CA LYS A 39 -16.30 -12.01 -10.25
C LYS A 39 -15.74 -12.56 -8.94
N ASP A 40 -15.09 -13.72 -8.99
CA ASP A 40 -14.41 -14.31 -7.83
C ASP A 40 -13.25 -13.40 -7.36
N LEU A 41 -12.50 -12.78 -8.28
CA LEU A 41 -11.47 -11.78 -7.95
C LEU A 41 -12.07 -10.53 -7.29
N VAL A 42 -13.18 -10.00 -7.81
CA VAL A 42 -13.89 -8.87 -7.18
C VAL A 42 -14.36 -9.22 -5.77
N ALA A 43 -14.88 -10.43 -5.57
CA ALA A 43 -15.30 -10.92 -4.26
C ALA A 43 -14.12 -11.10 -3.29
N GLN A 44 -12.96 -11.56 -3.77
CA GLN A 44 -11.73 -11.65 -2.97
C GLN A 44 -11.24 -10.27 -2.49
N CYS A 45 -11.50 -9.22 -3.26
CA CYS A 45 -11.27 -7.83 -2.87
C CYS A 45 -12.43 -7.23 -2.04
N GLU A 46 -13.31 -8.05 -1.46
CA GLU A 46 -14.49 -7.62 -0.69
C GLU A 46 -15.37 -6.59 -1.44
N ASN A 47 -15.50 -6.76 -2.76
CA ASN A 47 -16.23 -5.87 -3.66
C ASN A 47 -15.70 -4.42 -3.69
N ARG A 48 -14.43 -4.19 -3.31
CA ARG A 48 -13.75 -2.91 -3.51
C ARG A 48 -13.17 -2.86 -4.91
N TYR A 49 -13.79 -2.03 -5.75
CA TYR A 49 -13.31 -1.76 -7.10
C TYR A 49 -13.55 -0.31 -7.47
N LEU A 50 -12.76 0.17 -8.44
CA LEU A 50 -12.91 1.51 -9.02
C LEU A 50 -12.60 1.44 -10.52
N ALA A 51 -13.53 1.92 -11.34
CA ALA A 51 -13.26 2.16 -12.75
C ALA A 51 -12.62 3.55 -12.92
N MET A 52 -11.62 3.62 -13.80
CA MET A 52 -10.93 4.86 -14.15
C MET A 52 -10.61 4.96 -15.64
N ASN A 53 -10.82 6.16 -16.18
CA ASN A 53 -10.32 6.56 -17.48
C ASN A 53 -8.96 7.28 -17.31
N ASN A 54 -7.86 6.63 -17.70
CA ASN A 54 -6.52 7.23 -17.62
C ASN A 54 -6.27 8.36 -18.63
N ARG A 55 -7.19 8.57 -19.58
CA ARG A 55 -7.18 9.67 -20.56
C ARG A 55 -8.05 10.85 -20.11
N ALA A 56 -8.71 10.72 -18.95
CA ALA A 56 -9.60 11.74 -18.40
C ALA A 56 -8.89 13.08 -18.18
N GLY A 57 -9.69 14.16 -18.25
CA GLY A 57 -9.27 15.51 -17.88
C GLY A 57 -8.96 15.63 -16.39
N LYS A 58 -8.39 16.77 -15.98
CA LYS A 58 -7.94 16.98 -14.59
C LYS A 58 -9.08 16.80 -13.56
N GLU A 59 -10.24 17.38 -13.84
CA GLU A 59 -11.38 17.37 -12.91
C GLU A 59 -11.87 15.94 -12.61
N GLU A 60 -12.15 15.16 -13.66
CA GLU A 60 -12.55 13.75 -13.53
C GLU A 60 -11.47 12.91 -12.83
N ARG A 61 -10.19 13.11 -13.15
CA ARG A 61 -9.09 12.42 -12.45
C ARG A 61 -9.06 12.77 -10.96
N ASP A 62 -9.21 14.05 -10.61
CA ASP A 62 -9.21 14.50 -9.22
C ASP A 62 -10.39 13.88 -8.44
N ASP A 63 -11.56 13.73 -9.08
CA ASP A 63 -12.71 13.02 -8.51
C ASP A 63 -12.43 11.53 -8.30
N LYS A 64 -11.84 10.84 -9.28
CA LYS A 64 -11.45 9.44 -9.14
C LYS A 64 -10.44 9.22 -8.01
N VAL A 65 -9.48 10.13 -7.86
CA VAL A 65 -8.52 10.10 -6.75
C VAL A 65 -9.23 10.29 -5.40
N ARG A 66 -10.19 11.22 -5.31
CA ARG A 66 -11.01 11.39 -4.10
C ARG A 66 -11.79 10.11 -3.75
N THR A 67 -12.41 9.48 -4.75
CA THR A 67 -13.12 8.20 -4.54
C THR A 67 -12.15 7.10 -4.08
N LEU A 68 -10.98 6.98 -4.70
CA LEU A 68 -9.98 5.98 -4.31
C LEU A 68 -9.54 6.16 -2.85
N ILE A 69 -9.25 7.39 -2.42
CA ILE A 69 -8.88 7.69 -1.03
C ILE A 69 -10.01 7.29 -0.08
N THR A 70 -11.27 7.54 -0.43
CA THR A 70 -12.43 7.12 0.37
C THR A 70 -12.50 5.59 0.50
N ILE A 71 -12.28 4.84 -0.59
CA ILE A 71 -12.26 3.36 -0.55
C ILE A 71 -11.10 2.88 0.33
N VAL A 72 -9.92 3.51 0.26
CA VAL A 72 -8.78 3.18 1.13
C VAL A 72 -9.14 3.40 2.59
N ARG A 73 -9.75 4.54 2.95
CA ARG A 73 -10.17 4.80 4.33
C ARG A 73 -11.16 3.77 4.85
N GLN A 74 -12.20 3.47 4.06
CA GLN A 74 -13.19 2.44 4.41
C GLN A 74 -12.55 1.06 4.57
N MET A 75 -11.59 0.71 3.72
CA MET A 75 -10.81 -0.52 3.85
C MET A 75 -10.05 -0.56 5.18
N LEU A 76 -9.41 0.54 5.58
CA LEU A 76 -8.68 0.61 6.84
C LEU A 76 -9.62 0.50 8.05
N ASP A 77 -10.79 1.14 7.99
CA ASP A 77 -11.79 1.10 9.07
C ASP A 77 -12.41 -0.30 9.23
N ASN A 78 -12.57 -1.04 8.13
CA ASN A 78 -13.13 -2.40 8.13
C ASN A 78 -12.11 -3.48 8.55
N ASN A 79 -10.82 -3.19 8.45
CA ASN A 79 -9.77 -4.13 8.84
C ASN A 79 -9.34 -3.90 10.30
N GLN A 80 -8.97 -5.00 10.97
CA GLN A 80 -8.52 -4.94 12.37
C GLN A 80 -7.17 -4.22 12.54
N THR A 81 -6.38 -4.19 11.48
CA THR A 81 -5.06 -3.54 11.46
C THR A 81 -5.00 -2.50 10.34
N PRO A 82 -4.21 -1.43 10.52
CA PRO A 82 -4.10 -0.34 9.56
C PRO A 82 -3.25 -0.69 8.32
N PHE A 83 -2.69 -1.89 8.25
CA PHE A 83 -1.90 -2.37 7.13
C PHE A 83 -1.91 -3.89 7.06
N TYR A 84 -1.68 -4.40 5.85
CA TYR A 84 -1.45 -5.82 5.61
C TYR A 84 -0.08 -6.25 6.14
N THR A 85 -0.01 -7.41 6.77
CA THR A 85 1.26 -8.03 7.18
C THR A 85 1.19 -9.55 7.07
N ASN A 86 2.36 -10.20 7.02
CA ASN A 86 2.53 -11.63 7.13
C ASN A 86 3.93 -11.97 7.65
N GLU A 87 4.23 -13.26 7.80
CA GLU A 87 5.53 -13.75 8.27
C GLU A 87 6.73 -13.18 7.50
N MET A 88 6.60 -13.01 6.17
CA MET A 88 7.68 -12.43 5.36
C MET A 88 7.92 -10.96 5.69
N PHE A 89 6.85 -10.17 5.87
CA PHE A 89 6.97 -8.77 6.28
C PHE A 89 7.52 -8.64 7.71
N ILE A 90 7.04 -9.46 8.64
CA ILE A 90 7.53 -9.45 10.03
C ILE A 90 9.03 -9.75 10.08
N LYS A 91 9.49 -10.76 9.32
CA LYS A 91 10.91 -11.12 9.28
C LYS A 91 11.76 -10.01 8.64
N ALA A 92 11.28 -9.40 7.56
CA ALA A 92 11.99 -8.30 6.91
C ALA A 92 12.13 -7.08 7.84
N GLU A 93 11.09 -6.75 8.60
CA GLU A 93 11.11 -5.66 9.57
C GLU A 93 12.10 -5.92 10.71
N GLU A 94 12.13 -7.15 11.22
CA GLU A 94 13.08 -7.55 12.27
C GLU A 94 14.53 -7.48 11.77
N GLU A 95 14.82 -7.94 10.56
CA GLU A 95 16.15 -7.83 9.95
C GLU A 95 16.56 -6.37 9.73
N LEU A 96 15.62 -5.50 9.35
CA LEU A 96 15.87 -4.07 9.19
C LEU A 96 16.21 -3.42 10.54
N ARG A 97 15.41 -3.70 11.57
CA ARG A 97 15.62 -3.19 12.92
C ARG A 97 16.97 -3.59 13.51
N GLN A 98 17.37 -4.85 13.34
CA GLN A 98 18.69 -5.32 13.81
C GLN A 98 19.85 -4.57 13.13
N ARG A 99 19.71 -4.25 11.84
CA ARG A 99 20.71 -3.46 11.11
C ARG A 99 20.74 -2.02 11.60
N GLU A 100 19.58 -1.40 11.83
CA GLU A 100 19.49 -0.04 12.36
C GLU A 100 20.14 0.06 13.75
N GLU A 101 19.86 -0.89 14.64
CA GLU A 101 20.46 -0.95 15.98
C GLU A 101 21.98 -1.15 15.91
N ALA A 102 22.48 -2.00 15.01
CA ALA A 102 23.91 -2.20 14.80
C ALA A 102 24.61 -0.93 14.29
N VAL A 103 24.00 -0.23 13.32
CA VAL A 103 24.52 1.05 12.81
C VAL A 103 24.55 2.11 13.91
N LEU A 104 23.49 2.22 14.71
CA LEU A 104 23.43 3.19 15.81
C LEU A 104 24.49 2.90 16.88
N ALA A 105 24.71 1.62 17.22
CA ALA A 105 25.75 1.23 18.16
C ALA A 105 27.17 1.57 17.65
N GLN A 106 27.43 1.35 16.36
CA GLN A 106 28.70 1.72 15.75
C GLN A 106 28.91 3.25 15.78
N VAL A 107 27.90 4.01 15.37
CA VAL A 107 27.97 5.49 15.36
C VAL A 107 28.21 6.03 16.77
N ASN A 108 27.52 5.51 17.79
CA ASN A 108 27.74 5.93 19.18
C ASN A 108 29.16 5.61 19.66
N THR A 109 29.69 4.44 19.30
CA THR A 109 31.06 4.04 19.65
C THR A 109 32.09 4.99 19.03
N GLU A 110 31.91 5.36 17.76
CA GLU A 110 32.78 6.32 17.07
C GLU A 110 32.68 7.74 17.66
N ILE A 111 31.47 8.18 18.05
CA ILE A 111 31.27 9.47 18.72
C ILE A 111 32.00 9.50 20.07
N GLU A 112 31.87 8.46 20.89
CA GLU A 112 32.54 8.41 22.19
C GLU A 112 34.07 8.34 22.06
N ALA A 113 34.57 7.57 21.09
CA ALA A 113 36.01 7.53 20.78
C ALA A 113 36.55 8.92 20.36
N LYS A 114 35.82 9.64 19.50
CA LYS A 114 36.20 11.01 19.09
C LYS A 114 36.12 12.01 20.24
N LYS A 115 35.10 11.92 21.09
CA LYS A 115 34.97 12.77 22.29
C LYS A 115 36.14 12.56 23.25
N GLN A 116 36.59 11.32 23.44
CA GLN A 116 37.72 11.03 24.31
C GLN A 116 39.03 11.58 23.73
N ALA A 117 39.30 11.36 22.44
CA ALA A 117 40.49 11.90 21.78
C ALA A 117 40.57 13.44 21.89
N LEU A 118 39.45 14.15 21.70
CA LEU A 118 39.38 15.61 21.88
C LEU A 118 39.66 16.04 23.33
N ARG A 119 39.21 15.30 24.34
CA ARG A 119 39.50 15.60 25.75
C ARG A 119 40.99 15.43 26.05
N ASP A 120 41.60 14.39 25.51
CA ASP A 120 43.02 14.10 25.71
C ASP A 120 43.89 15.18 25.04
N GLU A 121 43.49 15.70 23.87
CA GLU A 121 44.20 16.81 23.17
C GLU A 121 44.13 18.16 23.90
N VAL A 122 43.05 18.44 24.63
CA VAL A 122 42.85 19.72 25.36
C VAL A 122 43.56 19.72 26.73
N THR A 123 43.97 18.55 27.25
CA THR A 123 44.56 18.40 28.58
C THR A 123 46.10 18.40 28.57
N VAL A 124 46.73 18.60 27.40
CA VAL A 124 48.19 18.74 27.20
C VAL A 124 48.56 20.20 26.95
#